data_AF-A0A955F9Y6-F1
#
_entry.id   AF-A0A955F9Y6-F1
#
_cell.length_a   1.000
_cell.length_b   1.000
_cell.length_c   1.000
_cell.angle_alpha   90.00
_cell.angle_beta   90.00
_cell.angle_gamma   90.00
#
_symmetry.space_group_name_H-M   'P 1'
#
loop_
_entity.id
_entity.type
_entity.pdbx_description
1 polymer ?
#
loop_
_entity_poly.entity_id
_entity_poly.type
_entity_poly.pdbx_seq_one_letter_code
_entity_poly.pdbx_strand_id
1 'polypeptide(L)' 'MIQVTRKDSKESLENLLRRFNRKVQQSGVVTTVKQGQYFAKPISKRERRAKAIIRQERKALKIKRIKLGQR' A
#
# COMPACT_ATOMS: atom_id res chain seq x y z
N MET A 1 -9.92 -9.26 12.04
CA MET A 1 -9.08 -9.10 13.25
C MET A 1 -7.64 -9.44 12.88
N ILE A 2 -6.69 -8.53 13.07
CA ILE A 2 -5.28 -8.77 12.75
C ILE A 2 -4.62 -9.34 14.00
N GLN A 3 -4.18 -10.59 13.93
CA GLN A 3 -3.48 -11.26 15.02
C GLN A 3 -2.10 -11.72 14.58
N VAL A 4 -1.12 -11.58 15.47
CA VAL A 4 0.24 -12.09 15.28
C VAL A 4 0.64 -12.80 16.55
N THR A 5 0.85 -14.11 16.45
CA THR A 5 1.36 -14.94 17.54
C THR A 5 2.89 -14.99 17.52
N ARG A 6 3.47 -15.19 18.71
CA ARG A 6 4.89 -15.51 18.87
C ARG A 6 5.16 -16.84 18.20
N LYS A 7 6.20 -16.89 17.37
CA LYS A 7 6.59 -18.14 16.68
C LYS A 7 7.48 -18.99 17.56
N ASP A 8 8.45 -18.35 18.22
CA ASP A 8 9.40 -18.98 19.10
C ASP A 8 9.33 -18.36 20.50
N SER A 9 9.61 -19.16 21.53
CA SER A 9 9.68 -18.70 22.92
C SER A 9 10.80 -17.68 23.17
N LYS A 10 11.81 -17.65 22.29
CA LYS A 10 12.93 -16.68 22.30
C LYS A 10 12.73 -15.47 21.38
N GLU A 11 11.57 -15.29 20.75
CA GLU A 11 11.31 -14.12 19.89
C GLU A 11 11.30 -12.82 20.72
N SER A 12 12.17 -11.86 20.37
CA SER A 12 12.14 -10.52 20.96
C SER A 12 10.81 -9.81 20.64
N LEU A 13 10.31 -9.03 21.60
CA LEU A 13 9.08 -8.26 21.47
C LEU A 13 9.10 -7.31 20.27
N GLU A 14 10.26 -6.73 19.95
CA GLU A 14 10.42 -5.81 18.83
C GLU A 14 10.16 -6.49 17.48
N ASN A 15 10.65 -7.72 17.31
CA ASN A 15 10.43 -8.50 16.09
C ASN A 15 8.95 -8.85 15.91
N LEU A 16 8.27 -9.17 17.01
CA LEU A 16 6.82 -9.41 17.02
C LEU A 16 6.06 -8.15 16.60
N LEU A 17 6.40 -6.98 17.16
CA LEU A 17 5.79 -5.70 16.82
C LEU A 17 6.04 -5.31 15.36
N ARG A 18 7.24 -5.57 14.83
CA ARG A 18 7.57 -5.33 13.42
C ARG A 18 6.70 -6.17 12.48
N ARG A 19 6.49 -7.45 12.81
CA ARG A 19 5.59 -8.36 12.06
C ARG A 19 4.15 -7.89 12.13
N PHE A 20 3.70 -7.47 13.31
CA PHE A 20 2.38 -6.89 13.50
C PHE A 20 2.19 -5.65 12.62
N ASN A 21 3.11 -4.69 12.68
CA ASN A 21 3.05 -3.48 11.85
C ASN A 21 3.05 -3.81 10.36
N ARG A 22 3.86 -4.78 9.91
CA ARG A 22 3.84 -5.26 8.52
C ARG A 22 2.49 -5.84 8.13
N LYS A 23 1.87 -6.66 9.00
CA LYS A 23 0.54 -7.24 8.77
C LYS A 23 -0.55 -6.17 8.76
N VAL A 24 -0.47 -5.17 9.63
CA VAL A 24 -1.38 -4.00 9.63
C VAL A 24 -1.26 -3.22 8.34
N GLN A 25 -0.03 -2.93 7.89
CA GLN A 25 0.18 -2.24 6.62
C GLN A 25 -0.33 -3.05 5.41
N GLN A 26 -0.06 -4.35 5.38
CA GLN A 26 -0.54 -5.24 4.31
C GLN A 26 -2.06 -5.36 4.27
N SER A 27 -2.71 -5.36 5.44
CA SER A 27 -4.16 -5.43 5.53
C SER A 27 -4.87 -4.20 4.95
N GLY A 28 -4.16 -3.08 4.80
CA GLY A 28 -4.72 -1.84 4.27
C GLY A 28 -5.76 -1.15 5.17
N VAL A 29 -6.04 -1.67 6.37
CA VAL A 29 -7.09 -1.16 7.27
C VAL A 29 -6.96 0.33 7.54
N VAL A 30 -5.75 0.83 7.76
CA VAL A 30 -5.49 2.27 7.96
C VAL A 30 -5.89 3.09 6.74
N THR A 31 -5.60 2.58 5.53
CA THR A 31 -5.95 3.25 4.27
C THR A 31 -7.45 3.26 4.06
N THR A 32 -8.14 2.15 4.33
CA THR A 32 -9.60 2.05 4.22
C THR A 32 -10.30 3.03 5.16
N VAL A 33 -9.88 3.07 6.43
CA VAL A 33 -10.45 3.99 7.43
C VAL A 33 -10.21 5.45 7.01
N LYS A 34 -9.00 5.80 6.58
CA LYS A 34 -8.69 7.17 6.10
C LYS A 34 -9.49 7.55 4.86
N GLN A 35 -9.74 6.61 3.93
CA GLN A 35 -10.55 6.86 2.74
C GLN A 35 -12.04 7.03 3.08
N GLY A 36 -12.53 6.35 4.11
CA GLY A 36 -13.91 6.44 4.59
C GLY A 36 -14.18 7.52 5.63
N GLN A 37 -13.17 8.29 6.04
CA GLN A 37 -13.32 9.33 7.08
C GLN A 37 -14.27 10.46 6.66
N TYR A 38 -14.41 10.70 5.36
CA TYR A 38 -15.28 11.74 4.81
C TYR A 38 -16.12 11.19 3.66
N PHE A 39 -17.29 11.76 3.44
CA PHE A 39 -18.12 11.42 2.28
C PHE A 39 -17.43 11.86 0.98
N ALA A 40 -17.34 10.92 0.03
CA ALA A 40 -16.86 11.18 -1.32
C ALA A 40 -17.86 10.64 -2.34
N LYS A 41 -18.16 11.43 -3.38
CA LYS A 41 -18.97 10.95 -4.51
C LYS A 41 -18.25 9.78 -5.21
N PRO A 42 -19.00 8.80 -5.75
CA PRO A 42 -18.39 7.71 -6.51
C PRO A 42 -17.64 8.25 -7.73
N ILE A 43 -16.51 7.62 -8.06
CA ILE A 43 -15.63 8.09 -9.13
C ILE A 43 -16.34 8.06 -10.50
N SER A 44 -16.26 9.16 -11.24
CA SER A 44 -16.80 9.24 -12.59
C SER A 44 -16.00 8.40 -13.59
N LYS A 45 -16.60 8.06 -14.74
CA LYS A 45 -15.89 7.33 -15.81
C LYS A 45 -14.65 8.09 -16.31
N ARG A 46 -14.73 9.42 -16.42
CA ARG A 46 -13.64 10.28 -16.89
C ARG A 46 -12.47 10.29 -15.90
N GLU A 47 -12.74 10.48 -14.61
CA GLU A 47 -11.71 10.46 -13.56
C GLU A 47 -11.02 9.10 -13.46
N ARG A 48 -11.78 8.01 -13.61
CA ARG A 48 -11.22 6.65 -13.64
C ARG A 48 -10.23 6.47 -14.80
N ARG A 49 -10.58 6.95 -16.00
CA ARG A 49 -9.71 6.92 -17.18
C ARG A 49 -8.45 7.77 -16.97
N ALA A 50 -8.59 8.99 -16.47
CA ALA A 50 -7.45 9.87 -16.19
C ALA A 50 -6.45 9.25 -15.19
N LYS A 51 -6.95 8.65 -14.09
CA LYS A 51 -6.10 7.93 -13.13
C LYS A 51 -5.38 6.73 -13.76
N ALA A 52 -6.01 6.04 -14.71
CA ALA A 52 -5.39 4.93 -15.43
C ALA A 52 -4.26 5.38 -16.36
N ILE A 53 -4.46 6.49 -17.10
CA ILE A 53 -3.44 7.08 -17.98
C ILE A 53 -2.21 7.49 -17.17
N ILE A 54 -2.40 8.25 -16.08
CA ILE A 54 -1.30 8.66 -15.19
C ILE A 54 -0.53 7.44 -14.63
N ARG A 55 -1.24 6.35 -14.31
CA ARG A 55 -0.61 5.12 -13.84
C ARG A 55 0.27 4.48 -14.91
N GLN A 56 -0.19 4.45 -16.16
CA GLN A 56 0.57 3.93 -17.29
C GLN A 56 1.80 4.78 -17.58
N GLU A 57 1.67 6.11 -17.60
CA GLU A 57 2.77 7.05 -17.78
C GLU A 57 3.85 6.87 -16.71
N ARG A 58 3.48 6.79 -15.43
CA ARG A 58 4.41 6.54 -14.33
C ARG A 58 5.13 5.20 -14.48
N LYS A 59 4.43 4.16 -14.95
CA LYS A 59 5.03 2.85 -15.22
C LYS A 59 6.03 2.93 -16.36
N ALA A 60 5.70 3.62 -17.45
CA ALA A 60 6.59 3.83 -18.59
C ALA A 60 7.84 4.62 -18.19
N LEU A 61 7.68 5.72 -17.43
CA LEU A 61 8.79 6.51 -16.90
C LEU A 61 9.72 5.68 -16.01
N LYS A 62 9.16 4.86 -15.11
CA LYS A 62 9.93 3.96 -14.26
C LYS A 62 10.76 2.98 -15.10
N ILE A 63 10.17 2.36 -16.11
CA ILE A 63 10.86 1.41 -17.00
C ILE A 63 11.96 2.13 -17.80
N LYS A 64 11.69 3.33 -18.31
CA LYS A 64 12.68 4.14 -19.04
C LYS A 64 13.89 4.47 -18.16
N ARG A 65 13.67 4.89 -16.91
CA ARG A 65 14.74 5.16 -15.93
C ARG A 65 15.59 3.91 -15.67
N ILE A 66 14.96 2.77 -15.43
CA ILE A 66 15.65 1.49 -15.25
C ILE A 66 16.50 1.13 -16.47
N LYS A 67 15.96 1.29 -17.69
CA LYS A 67 16.70 1.02 -18.94
C LYS A 67 17.90 1.93 -19.14
N LEU A 68 17.79 3.19 -18.71
CA LEU A 68 18.87 4.18 -18.82
C LEU A 68 19.91 4.07 -17.68
N GLY A 69 19.79 3.08 -16.79
CA GLY A 69 20.68 2.93 -15.63
C GLY A 69 20.57 4.06 -14.60
N GLN A 70 19.56 4.94 -14.76
CA GLN A 70 19.31 6.05 -13.86
C GLN A 70 18.44 5.54 -12.70
N ARG A 71 19.07 5.34 -11.55
CA ARG A 71 18.39 5.00 -10.30
C ARG A 71 17.56 6.17 -9.78
#